data_AF-A0A7S3WWZ1-F1
#
_entry.id   AF-A0A7S3WWZ1-F1
#
_cell.length_a   1.000
_cell.length_b   1.000
_cell.length_c   1.000
_cell.angle_alpha   90.00
_cell.angle_beta   90.00
_cell.angle_gamma   90.00
#
_symmetry.space_group_name_H-M   'P 1'
#
loop_
_entity.id
_entity.type
_entity.pdbx_description
1 polymer ?
#
loop_
_entity_poly.entity_id
_entity_poly.type
_entity_poly.pdbx_seq_one_letter_code
_entity_poly.pdbx_strand_id
1 'polypeptide(L)'
;DTLMIQEGLPPEITVRANQDRFTGKEVIHCHLLQHEDDGMMSYVSVTGTEGTTWPGAESVDGTCYRGLFADRPVATTSTTTATTTTPAPGQVVSGGNRGR
;
A
#
# COMPACT_ATOMS: atom_id res chain seq x y z
N ASP A 1 -4.56 9.30 8.15
CA ASP A 1 -3.80 8.24 8.87
C ASP A 1 -3.26 8.76 10.20
N THR A 2 -2.86 10.03 10.31
CA THR A 2 -2.44 10.60 11.60
C THR A 2 -3.59 11.30 12.31
N LEU A 3 -3.73 11.08 13.62
CA LEU A 3 -4.63 11.83 14.51
C LEU A 3 -3.83 12.33 15.71
N MET A 4 -4.04 13.60 16.09
CA MET A 4 -3.37 14.20 17.23
C MET A 4 -4.05 13.77 18.53
N ILE A 5 -3.28 13.14 19.42
CA ILE A 5 -3.68 12.86 20.80
C ILE A 5 -3.11 14.01 21.65
N GLN A 6 -3.99 14.82 22.23
CA GLN A 6 -3.62 16.03 22.97
C GLN A 6 -4.25 16.04 24.37
N GLU A 7 -3.60 16.74 25.28
CA GLU A 7 -4.12 17.06 26.62
C GLU A 7 -5.53 17.69 26.49
N GLY A 8 -6.47 17.23 27.32
CA GLY A 8 -7.87 17.69 27.30
C GLY A 8 -8.82 16.93 26.39
N LEU A 9 -8.34 15.96 25.60
CA LEU A 9 -9.20 14.94 24.98
C LEU A 9 -9.54 13.81 25.98
N PRO A 10 -10.60 13.02 25.72
CA PRO A 10 -10.86 11.80 26.48
C PRO A 10 -9.62 10.90 26.52
N PRO A 11 -9.40 10.16 27.62
CA PRO A 11 -8.22 9.30 27.78
C PRO A 11 -8.19 8.11 26.79
N GLU A 12 -9.28 7.90 26.06
CA GLU A 12 -9.42 6.88 25.04
C GLU A 12 -10.02 7.50 23.77
N ILE A 13 -9.44 7.16 22.62
CA ILE A 13 -9.90 7.61 21.32
C ILE A 13 -10.16 6.38 20.45
N THR A 14 -11.35 6.29 19.86
CA THR A 14 -11.70 5.22 18.92
C THR A 14 -11.50 5.70 17.48
N VAL A 15 -10.64 5.01 16.74
CA VAL A 15 -10.45 5.20 15.29
C VAL A 15 -11.06 4.02 14.54
N ARG A 16 -11.72 4.29 13.42
CA ARG A 16 -12.22 3.25 12.49
C ARG A 16 -11.51 3.42 11.15
N ALA A 17 -10.90 2.33 10.67
CA ALA A 17 -10.23 2.27 9.38
C ALA A 17 -10.67 1.00 8.64
N ASN A 18 -10.74 1.07 7.31
CA ASN A 18 -10.99 -0.13 6.49
C ASN A 18 -9.66 -0.82 6.17
N GLN A 19 -9.55 -2.11 6.50
CA GLN A 19 -8.38 -2.97 6.28
C GLN A 19 -8.66 -4.14 5.32
N ASP A 20 -9.72 -4.07 4.50
CA ASP A 20 -10.18 -5.21 3.71
C ASP A 20 -9.32 -5.51 2.46
N ARG A 21 -8.64 -4.52 1.87
CA ARG A 21 -7.98 -4.73 0.57
C ARG A 21 -6.63 -5.44 0.62
N PHE A 22 -5.79 -5.12 1.60
CA PHE A 22 -4.37 -5.51 1.63
C PHE A 22 -4.06 -6.31 2.88
N THR A 23 -3.33 -7.42 2.73
CA THR A 23 -2.89 -8.22 3.87
C THR A 23 -1.45 -7.88 4.24
N GLY A 24 -1.07 -8.12 5.49
CA GLY A 24 0.29 -7.89 5.96
C GLY A 24 0.36 -7.13 7.28
N LYS A 25 1.56 -6.68 7.62
CA LYS A 25 1.81 -5.85 8.80
C LYS A 25 1.70 -4.39 8.43
N GLU A 26 0.80 -3.68 9.09
CA GLU A 26 0.62 -2.23 8.96
C GLU A 26 1.18 -1.55 10.21
N VAL A 27 2.06 -0.56 10.05
CA VAL A 27 2.70 0.14 11.18
C VAL A 27 1.73 1.16 11.79
N ILE A 28 1.68 1.19 13.12
CA ILE A 28 1.04 2.26 13.88
C ILE A 28 2.09 2.81 14.84
N HIS A 29 2.39 4.09 14.75
CA HIS A 29 3.38 4.72 15.60
C HIS A 29 2.98 6.16 15.94
N CYS A 30 3.63 6.72 16.97
CA CYS A 30 3.59 8.16 17.17
C CYS A 30 4.34 8.84 16.04
N HIS A 31 3.72 9.85 15.41
CA HIS A 31 4.36 10.59 14.33
C HIS A 31 5.38 11.65 14.83
N LEU A 32 5.72 11.62 16.13
CA LEU A 32 6.88 12.33 16.70
C LEU A 32 8.06 11.36 16.69
N LEU A 33 9.09 11.68 15.89
CA LEU A 33 10.21 10.77 15.62
C LEU A 33 10.92 10.29 16.89
N GLN A 34 11.12 11.17 17.88
CA GLN A 34 11.75 10.79 19.14
C GLN A 34 10.93 9.75 19.91
N HIS A 35 9.60 9.87 19.88
CA HIS A 35 8.71 8.92 20.55
C HIS A 35 8.63 7.59 19.79
N GLU A 36 8.69 7.61 18.46
CA GLU A 36 8.83 6.41 17.64
C GLU A 36 10.11 5.64 17.99
N ASP A 37 11.25 6.33 18.00
CA ASP A 37 12.57 5.77 18.31
C ASP A 37 12.66 5.25 19.76
N ASP A 38 11.96 5.90 20.70
CA ASP A 38 11.84 5.47 22.10
C ASP A 38 10.89 4.27 22.28
N GLY A 39 10.28 3.75 21.20
CA GLY A 39 9.52 2.51 21.19
C GLY A 39 8.00 2.68 21.11
N MET A 40 7.48 3.87 20.79
CA MET A 40 6.05 4.11 20.55
C MET A 40 5.64 3.70 19.13
N MET A 41 6.10 2.53 18.69
CA MET A 41 5.80 1.90 17.42
C MET A 41 5.29 0.49 17.64
N SER A 42 4.21 0.14 16.94
CA SER A 42 3.64 -1.19 16.90
C SER A 42 3.14 -1.47 15.48
N TYR A 43 2.54 -2.65 15.29
CA TYR A 43 1.87 -2.99 14.04
C TYR A 43 0.56 -3.72 14.29
N VAL A 44 -0.36 -3.57 13.33
CA VAL A 44 -1.54 -4.43 13.20
C VAL A 44 -1.23 -5.47 12.13
N SER A 45 -1.54 -6.73 12.42
CA SER A 45 -1.36 -7.83 11.46
C SER A 45 -2.70 -8.13 10.80
N VAL A 46 -2.88 -7.66 9.56
CA VAL A 46 -4.05 -7.95 8.74
C VAL A 46 -3.85 -9.31 8.07
N THR A 47 -4.74 -10.24 8.38
CA THR A 47 -4.68 -11.63 7.89
C THR A 47 -5.91 -11.96 7.04
N GLY A 48 -5.85 -13.05 6.28
CA GLY A 48 -6.90 -13.46 5.36
C GLY A 48 -6.39 -13.56 3.93
N THR A 49 -7.30 -13.49 2.96
CA THR A 49 -6.96 -13.50 1.54
C THR A 49 -6.90 -12.07 1.02
N GLU A 50 -5.75 -11.67 0.50
CA GLU A 50 -5.58 -10.34 -0.09
C GLU A 50 -6.61 -10.06 -1.19
N GLY A 51 -7.19 -8.87 -1.17
CA GLY A 51 -8.26 -8.47 -2.09
C GLY A 51 -9.67 -8.85 -1.65
N THR A 52 -9.83 -9.50 -0.50
CA THR A 52 -11.16 -9.80 0.05
C THR A 52 -11.83 -8.57 0.61
N THR A 53 -12.87 -8.06 -0.03
CA THR A 53 -13.64 -6.92 0.50
C THR A 53 -14.71 -7.39 1.49
N TRP A 54 -14.96 -6.61 2.55
CA TRP A 54 -15.96 -6.98 3.56
C TRP A 54 -17.37 -6.56 3.13
N PRO A 55 -18.33 -7.47 2.88
CA PRO A 55 -19.63 -7.11 2.28
C PRO A 55 -20.53 -6.23 3.17
N GLY A 56 -20.21 -6.07 4.46
CA GLY A 56 -20.98 -5.25 5.41
C GLY A 56 -20.56 -3.78 5.45
N ALA A 57 -19.65 -3.31 4.60
CA ALA A 57 -19.10 -1.95 4.71
C ALA A 57 -20.20 -0.86 4.65
N GLU A 58 -21.15 -1.00 3.73
CA GLU A 58 -22.28 -0.07 3.55
C GLU A 58 -23.28 -0.11 4.70
N SER A 59 -23.28 -1.17 5.52
CA SER A 59 -24.10 -1.25 6.73
C SER A 59 -23.51 -0.47 7.91
N VAL A 60 -22.18 -0.27 7.92
CA VAL A 60 -21.49 0.54 8.93
C VAL A 60 -21.49 2.01 8.53
N ASP A 61 -21.30 2.29 7.24
CA ASP A 61 -21.35 3.63 6.69
C ASP A 61 -22.08 3.61 5.33
N GLY A 62 -23.28 4.17 5.29
CA GLY A 62 -24.09 4.24 4.07
C GLY A 62 -23.46 5.12 2.97
N THR A 63 -22.41 5.88 3.28
CA THR A 63 -21.62 6.66 2.32
C THR A 63 -20.34 5.96 1.88
N CYS A 64 -20.16 4.68 2.22
CA CYS A 64 -19.02 3.88 1.78
C CYS A 64 -18.84 3.98 0.26
N TYR A 65 -17.62 4.32 -0.16
CA TYR A 65 -17.31 4.81 -1.51
C TYR A 65 -17.23 3.72 -2.59
N ARG A 66 -17.79 2.52 -2.38
CA ARG A 66 -17.66 1.43 -3.36
C ARG A 66 -18.22 1.85 -4.71
N GLY A 67 -17.38 1.75 -5.74
CA GLY A 67 -17.74 2.15 -7.10
C GLY A 67 -17.59 3.65 -7.42
N LEU A 68 -17.40 4.55 -6.44
CA LEU A 68 -17.20 6.00 -6.71
C LEU A 68 -15.94 6.29 -7.54
N PHE A 69 -15.02 5.32 -7.63
CA PHE A 69 -13.83 5.40 -8.47
C PHE A 69 -13.83 4.38 -9.62
N ALA A 70 -14.90 3.59 -9.81
CA ALA A 70 -14.99 2.61 -10.89
C ALA A 70 -15.01 3.28 -12.29
N ASP A 71 -15.50 4.51 -12.36
CA ASP A 71 -15.53 5.30 -13.60
C ASP A 71 -14.22 6.04 -13.91
N ARG A 72 -13.20 5.93 -13.03
CA ARG A 72 -11.87 6.45 -13.36
C ARG A 72 -11.16 5.36 -14.15
N PRO A 73 -10.96 5.52 -15.48
CA PRO A 73 -10.17 4.55 -16.23
C PRO A 73 -8.80 4.48 -15.55
N VAL A 74 -8.50 3.35 -14.92
CA VAL A 74 -7.13 3.00 -14.60
C VAL A 74 -6.45 2.96 -15.95
N ALA A 75 -5.59 3.94 -16.22
CA ALA A 75 -4.70 3.87 -17.37
C ALA A 75 -3.86 2.61 -17.16
N THR A 76 -4.30 1.50 -17.74
CA THR A 76 -3.51 0.30 -17.91
C THR A 76 -2.31 0.74 -18.70
N THR A 77 -1.24 1.13 -18.01
CA THR A 77 0.07 1.17 -18.62
C THR A 77 0.36 -0.30 -18.86
N SER A 78 0.02 -0.74 -20.07
CA SER A 78 0.33 -2.07 -20.58
C SER A 78 1.77 -2.33 -20.21
N THR A 79 1.97 -3.25 -19.26
CA THR A 79 3.29 -3.80 -19.02
C THR A 79 3.60 -4.57 -20.29
N THR A 80 4.31 -3.93 -21.21
CA THR A 80 4.98 -4.65 -22.28
C THR A 80 5.99 -5.54 -21.57
N THR A 81 5.59 -6.79 -21.30
CA THR A 81 6.50 -7.85 -20.92
C THR A 81 7.60 -7.85 -21.97
N ALA A 82 8.77 -7.34 -21.61
CA ALA A 82 9.94 -7.44 -22.45
C ALA A 82 10.25 -8.94 -22.57
N THR A 83 9.88 -9.53 -23.69
CA THR A 83 10.33 -10.86 -24.08
C THR A 83 11.84 -10.78 -24.24
N THR A 84 12.59 -11.12 -23.20
CA THR A 84 14.01 -11.40 -23.30
C THR A 84 14.15 -12.68 -24.10
N THR A 85 14.29 -12.55 -25.41
CA THR A 85 14.82 -13.63 -26.25
C THR A 85 16.28 -13.82 -25.88
N THR A 86 16.56 -14.90 -25.14
CA THR A 86 17.91 -15.42 -24.96
C THR A 86 18.51 -15.72 -26.34
N PRO A 87 19.60 -15.04 -26.77
CA PRO A 87 20.28 -15.42 -27.99
C PRO A 87 20.96 -16.77 -27.79
N ALA A 88 20.81 -17.65 -28.78
CA ALA A 88 21.52 -18.92 -28.86
C ALA A 88 23.05 -18.70 -28.76
N PRO A 89 23.81 -19.63 -28.16
CA PRO A 89 25.25 -19.47 -28.00
C PRO A 89 25.92 -19.54 -29.38
N GLY A 90 26.51 -18.43 -29.84
CA GLY A 90 27.40 -18.47 -31.01
C GLY A 90 27.37 -17.28 -31.98
N GLN A 91 27.14 -16.05 -31.55
CA GLN A 91 27.36 -14.88 -32.42
C GLN A 91 28.24 -13.84 -31.71
N VAL A 92 29.49 -13.79 -32.14
CA VAL A 92 30.53 -12.84 -31.72
C VAL A 92 30.21 -11.49 -32.35
N VAL A 93 29.85 -10.48 -31.55
CA VAL A 93 29.85 -9.07 -32.01
C VAL A 93 31.11 -8.40 -31.49
N SER A 94 32.06 -8.30 -32.40
CA SER A 94 33.23 -7.42 -32.36
C SER A 94 32.77 -5.99 -32.68
N GLY A 95 33.26 -5.01 -31.93
CA GLY A 95 33.19 -3.60 -32.32
C GLY A 95 32.90 -2.66 -31.16
N GLY A 96 33.95 -2.17 -30.51
CA GLY A 96 33.85 -1.11 -29.52
C GLY A 96 33.69 0.28 -30.13
N ASN A 97 33.23 1.23 -29.32
CA ASN A 97 33.79 2.58 -29.32
C ASN A 97 33.47 3.27 -27.98
N ARG A 98 34.52 3.61 -27.20
CA ARG A 98 34.40 4.56 -26.09
C ARG A 98 34.61 5.94 -26.68
N GLY A 99 33.64 6.84 -26.51
CA GLY A 99 33.71 8.19 -27.07
C GLY A 99 33.09 9.23 -26.14
N ARG A 100 33.96 9.78 -25.29
CA ARG A 100 33.90 11.05 -24.55
C ARG A 100 32.81 11.26 -23.51
#